data_AF-A0A7Y6IL82-F1
#
_entry.id   AF-A0A7Y6IL82-F1
#
_cell.length_a   1.000
_cell.length_b   1.000
_cell.length_c   1.000
_cell.angle_alpha   90.00
_cell.angle_beta   90.00
_cell.angle_gamma   90.00
#
_symmetry.space_group_name_H-M   'P 1'
#
loop_
_entity.id
_entity.type
_entity.pdbx_description
1 polymer ?
#
loop_
_entity_poly.entity_id
_entity_poly.type
_entity_poly.pdbx_seq_one_letter_code
_entity_poly.pdbx_strand_id
1 'polypeptide(L)'
;MRIPSAAGSVLVVLALAAGCSAPSTPPPDPRPLGDVTAAPRECDLISANSIKIATGLSEYRASGTKMDMGRRFASCSVREEGASDSSLGLLIEVFDPSPDDAEDLENTKLSTKGEDLPEALGPGFAARRKNAKDKTIAFVYGWTPDYERLLTVNIIEHAPGRDSLADATEFFRQLKPLLLDHPK
;
A
#
# COMPACT_ATOMS: atom_id res chain seq x y z
N MET A 1 -63.03 14.82 62.05
CA MET A 1 -63.47 13.94 60.94
C MET A 1 -62.31 13.77 59.95
N ARG A 2 -62.32 12.67 59.19
CA ARG A 2 -61.21 11.98 58.51
C ARG A 2 -60.69 12.66 57.20
N ILE A 3 -59.35 12.66 57.00
CA ILE A 3 -58.46 12.19 55.86
C ILE A 3 -58.93 12.45 54.38
N PRO A 4 -58.09 12.66 53.30
CA PRO A 4 -56.64 12.40 53.05
C PRO A 4 -55.84 13.59 52.43
N SER A 5 -54.49 13.68 52.42
CA SER A 5 -53.41 12.86 51.81
C SER A 5 -53.44 12.79 50.27
N ALA A 6 -52.63 13.62 49.62
CA ALA A 6 -52.31 13.52 48.19
C ALA A 6 -50.82 13.24 48.02
N ALA A 7 -50.52 12.01 47.61
CA ALA A 7 -49.19 11.51 47.27
C ALA A 7 -49.10 11.32 45.75
N GLY A 8 -47.88 11.46 45.22
CA GLY A 8 -47.47 11.01 43.88
C GLY A 8 -47.67 12.07 42.78
N SER A 9 -46.78 12.23 41.80
CA SER A 9 -45.78 11.31 41.28
C SER A 9 -44.62 12.07 40.65
N VAL A 10 -43.39 11.72 41.03
CA VAL A 10 -42.17 12.14 40.30
C VAL A 10 -41.97 11.11 39.18
N LEU A 11 -42.23 11.53 37.94
CA LEU A 11 -41.89 10.78 36.73
C LEU A 11 -40.37 10.84 36.54
N VAL A 12 -39.68 9.80 36.99
CA VAL A 12 -38.26 9.58 36.67
C VAL A 12 -38.19 9.07 35.23
N VAL A 13 -37.82 9.95 34.31
CA VAL A 13 -37.48 9.58 32.93
C VAL A 13 -36.08 8.96 32.96
N LEU A 14 -36.00 7.63 33.00
CA LEU A 14 -34.77 6.90 32.74
C LEU A 14 -34.46 6.99 31.23
N ALA A 15 -33.58 7.93 30.86
CA ALA A 15 -32.97 7.96 29.55
C ALA A 15 -31.98 6.79 29.45
N LEU A 16 -32.34 5.75 28.68
CA LEU A 16 -31.42 4.70 28.27
C LEU A 16 -30.36 5.29 27.34
N ALA A 17 -29.21 5.63 27.91
CA ALA A 17 -28.00 5.88 27.15
C ALA A 17 -27.53 4.53 26.55
N ALA A 18 -28.02 4.22 25.35
CA ALA A 18 -27.38 3.23 24.48
C ALA A 18 -26.00 3.77 24.12
N GLY A 19 -24.99 3.36 24.89
CA GLY A 19 -23.60 3.62 24.56
C GLY A 19 -23.29 2.96 23.23
N CYS A 20 -23.24 3.76 22.17
CA CYS A 20 -22.69 3.36 20.89
C CYS A 20 -21.20 3.03 21.13
N SER A 21 -20.89 1.77 21.44
CA SER A 21 -19.53 1.26 21.34
C SER A 21 -19.16 1.34 19.86
N ALA A 22 -18.39 2.38 19.50
CA ALA A 22 -17.81 2.46 18.17
C ALA A 22 -17.00 1.17 17.93
N PRO A 23 -17.12 0.52 16.76
CA PRO A 23 -16.31 -0.65 16.46
C PRO A 23 -14.83 -0.28 16.62
N SER A 24 -14.13 -1.04 17.45
CA SER A 24 -12.70 -0.85 17.67
C SER A 24 -11.94 -1.07 16.37
N THR A 25 -11.10 -0.11 15.98
CA THR A 25 -10.18 -0.27 14.85
C THR A 25 -9.37 -1.56 15.03
N PRO A 26 -9.24 -2.41 14.00
CA PRO A 26 -8.39 -3.60 14.09
C PRO A 26 -6.98 -3.23 14.55
N PRO A 27 -6.34 -4.07 15.38
CA PRO A 27 -4.98 -3.80 15.82
C PRO A 27 -4.01 -3.74 14.63
N PRO A 28 -2.98 -2.88 14.69
CA PRO A 28 -1.88 -2.87 13.73
C PRO A 28 -1.30 -4.27 13.51
N ASP A 29 -0.93 -4.58 12.27
CA ASP A 29 -0.21 -5.82 11.94
C ASP A 29 1.31 -5.54 11.84
N PRO A 30 2.11 -5.96 12.84
CA PRO A 30 3.53 -5.65 12.91
C PRO A 30 4.41 -6.65 12.14
N ARG A 31 3.83 -7.63 11.44
CA ARG A 31 4.62 -8.69 10.80
C ARG A 31 5.50 -8.10 9.68
N PRO A 32 6.80 -8.43 9.63
CA PRO A 32 7.66 -8.00 8.53
C PRO A 32 7.23 -8.64 7.21
N LEU A 33 7.57 -8.01 6.08
CA LEU A 33 7.29 -8.57 4.74
C LEU A 33 7.95 -9.93 4.49
N GLY A 34 9.08 -10.20 5.16
CA GLY A 34 9.94 -11.34 4.87
C GLY A 34 10.66 -11.17 3.53
N ASP A 35 11.08 -12.28 2.92
CA ASP A 35 11.61 -12.30 1.56
C ASP A 35 10.47 -12.07 0.56
N VAL A 36 10.49 -10.92 -0.13
CA VAL A 36 9.45 -10.52 -1.10
C VAL A 36 9.50 -11.34 -2.39
N THR A 37 10.48 -12.23 -2.51
CA THR A 37 10.65 -13.17 -3.64
C THR A 37 10.49 -14.64 -3.24
N ALA A 38 10.09 -14.91 -1.99
CA ALA A 38 9.81 -16.25 -1.52
C ALA A 38 8.63 -16.91 -2.27
N ALA A 39 8.63 -18.23 -2.33
CA ALA A 39 7.49 -19.00 -2.84
C ALA A 39 6.35 -19.08 -1.80
N PRO A 40 5.07 -19.20 -2.24
CA PRO A 40 4.60 -19.18 -3.62
C PRO A 40 4.63 -17.77 -4.22
N ARG A 41 4.89 -17.68 -5.54
CA ARG A 41 5.11 -16.42 -6.25
C ARG A 41 3.94 -16.07 -7.16
N GLU A 42 3.58 -14.80 -7.14
CA GLU A 42 2.71 -14.13 -8.10
C GLU A 42 3.56 -13.40 -9.14
N CYS A 43 3.06 -13.33 -10.37
CA CYS A 43 3.80 -12.73 -11.50
C CYS A 43 5.23 -13.32 -11.65
N ASP A 44 5.42 -14.59 -11.28
CA ASP A 44 6.68 -15.35 -11.23
C ASP A 44 7.80 -14.79 -10.34
N LEU A 45 7.56 -13.69 -9.61
CA LEU A 45 8.58 -13.00 -8.83
C LEU A 45 8.13 -12.67 -7.40
N ILE A 46 6.91 -12.20 -7.20
CA ILE A 46 6.50 -11.54 -5.97
C ILE A 46 5.85 -12.54 -5.00
N SER A 47 6.35 -12.63 -3.77
CA SER A 47 5.82 -13.50 -2.73
C SER A 47 4.35 -13.20 -2.44
N ALA A 48 3.52 -14.24 -2.59
CA ALA A 48 2.10 -14.18 -2.27
C ALA A 48 1.86 -13.79 -0.81
N ASN A 49 2.76 -14.20 0.10
CA ASN A 49 2.67 -13.87 1.51
C ASN A 49 2.96 -12.39 1.76
N SER A 50 4.01 -11.84 1.15
CA SER A 50 4.35 -10.42 1.27
C SER A 50 3.25 -9.52 0.69
N ILE A 51 2.57 -9.96 -0.37
CA ILE A 51 1.37 -9.28 -0.90
C ILE A 51 0.25 -9.22 0.15
N LYS A 52 -0.13 -10.36 0.74
CA LYS A 52 -1.21 -10.40 1.75
C LYS A 52 -0.91 -9.52 2.95
N ILE A 53 0.34 -9.58 3.39
CA ILE A 53 0.89 -8.80 4.49
C ILE A 53 0.79 -7.31 4.15
N ALA A 54 1.39 -6.84 3.06
CA ALA A 54 1.44 -5.43 2.69
C ALA A 54 0.07 -4.81 2.37
N THR A 55 -0.80 -5.58 1.71
CA THR A 55 -2.10 -5.06 1.21
C THR A 55 -3.25 -5.32 2.18
N GLY A 56 -3.12 -6.29 3.09
CA GLY A 56 -4.21 -6.76 3.96
C GLY A 56 -5.28 -7.57 3.22
N LEU A 57 -5.11 -7.85 1.92
CA LEU A 57 -6.09 -8.59 1.12
C LEU A 57 -6.04 -10.08 1.44
N SER A 58 -7.17 -10.65 1.87
CA SER A 58 -7.30 -12.09 2.08
C SER A 58 -7.45 -12.85 0.76
N GLU A 59 -8.20 -12.27 -0.17
CA GLU A 59 -8.46 -12.77 -1.51
C GLU A 59 -8.09 -11.70 -2.53
N TYR A 60 -7.28 -12.08 -3.52
CA TYR A 60 -6.81 -11.16 -4.54
C TYR A 60 -6.52 -11.92 -5.83
N ARG A 61 -6.42 -11.15 -6.92
CA ARG A 61 -5.88 -11.60 -8.20
C ARG A 61 -4.62 -10.82 -8.51
N ALA A 62 -3.58 -11.54 -8.91
CA ALA A 62 -2.35 -10.95 -9.42
C ALA A 62 -2.24 -11.20 -10.93
N SER A 63 -1.82 -10.18 -11.67
CA SER A 63 -1.60 -10.25 -13.11
C SER A 63 -0.42 -9.38 -13.49
N GLY A 64 0.38 -9.82 -14.44
CA GLY A 64 1.61 -9.13 -14.78
C GLY A 64 2.44 -9.89 -15.81
N THR A 65 3.64 -9.36 -16.03
CA THR A 65 4.61 -9.99 -16.92
C THR A 65 5.24 -11.19 -16.23
N LYS A 66 5.23 -12.32 -16.91
CA LYS A 66 5.90 -13.55 -16.49
C LYS A 66 7.38 -13.48 -16.85
N MET A 67 8.25 -13.91 -15.93
CA MET A 67 9.71 -13.94 -16.16
C MET A 67 10.16 -15.18 -16.94
N ASP A 68 9.23 -16.04 -17.38
CA ASP A 68 9.56 -17.22 -18.17
C ASP A 68 10.00 -16.84 -19.60
N MET A 69 10.87 -17.68 -20.19
CA MET A 69 11.35 -17.54 -21.58
C MET A 69 12.25 -16.34 -21.88
N GLY A 70 13.06 -15.88 -20.91
CA GLY A 70 14.05 -14.82 -21.14
C GLY A 70 13.46 -13.41 -21.29
N ARG A 71 12.17 -13.24 -21.00
CA ARG A 71 11.53 -11.92 -20.90
C ARG A 71 11.84 -11.29 -19.55
N ARG A 72 12.20 -10.00 -19.56
CA ARG A 72 12.40 -9.23 -18.33
C ARG A 72 11.04 -8.95 -17.67
N PHE A 73 11.02 -8.94 -16.35
CA PHE A 73 9.87 -8.48 -15.58
C PHE A 73 9.56 -7.02 -15.93
N ALA A 74 8.30 -6.73 -16.28
CA ALA A 74 7.84 -5.37 -16.55
C ALA A 74 6.79 -4.89 -15.55
N SER A 75 5.88 -5.75 -15.10
CA SER A 75 4.86 -5.33 -14.13
C SER A 75 4.25 -6.49 -13.34
N CYS A 76 3.74 -6.17 -12.16
CA CYS A 76 2.82 -7.00 -11.39
C CYS A 76 1.77 -6.12 -10.72
N SER A 77 0.50 -6.36 -11.03
CA SER A 77 -0.67 -5.69 -10.47
C SER A 77 -1.47 -6.67 -9.63
N VAL A 78 -1.73 -6.31 -8.37
CA VAL A 78 -2.56 -7.06 -7.43
C VAL A 78 -3.84 -6.29 -7.17
N ARG A 79 -4.98 -6.95 -7.26
CA ARG A 79 -6.31 -6.35 -7.05
C ARG A 79 -7.15 -7.26 -6.16
N GLU A 80 -8.02 -6.66 -5.38
CA GLU A 80 -9.04 -7.40 -4.63
C GLU A 80 -9.93 -8.21 -5.59
N GLU A 81 -10.23 -9.46 -5.23
CA GLU A 81 -11.07 -10.31 -6.06
C GLU A 81 -12.53 -9.82 -6.09
N GLY A 82 -13.17 -9.85 -7.27
CA GLY A 82 -14.55 -9.39 -7.45
C GLY A 82 -14.74 -7.87 -7.40
N ALA A 83 -13.69 -7.10 -7.14
CA ALA A 83 -13.74 -5.66 -7.13
C ALA A 83 -13.53 -5.04 -8.54
N SER A 84 -14.06 -3.84 -8.75
CA SER A 84 -13.81 -3.09 -9.99
C SER A 84 -12.31 -2.78 -10.18
N ASP A 85 -11.90 -2.45 -11.40
CA ASP A 85 -10.50 -2.13 -11.77
C ASP A 85 -9.82 -1.04 -10.90
N SER A 86 -10.61 -0.28 -10.15
CA SER A 86 -10.14 0.76 -9.23
C SER A 86 -9.72 0.25 -7.83
N SER A 87 -9.78 -1.06 -7.59
CA SER A 87 -9.39 -1.69 -6.31
C SER A 87 -8.01 -2.34 -6.40
N LEU A 88 -7.04 -1.58 -6.92
CA LEU A 88 -5.63 -1.95 -6.89
C LEU A 88 -5.14 -1.99 -5.44
N GLY A 89 -4.46 -3.06 -5.03
CA GLY A 89 -3.81 -3.18 -3.73
C GLY A 89 -2.31 -2.87 -3.82
N LEU A 90 -1.63 -3.48 -4.79
CA LEU A 90 -0.20 -3.33 -5.05
C LEU A 90 0.03 -3.23 -6.56
N LEU A 91 0.94 -2.35 -6.97
CA LEU A 91 1.46 -2.26 -8.33
C LEU A 91 2.98 -2.09 -8.30
N ILE A 92 3.68 -2.97 -8.98
CA ILE A 92 5.13 -2.91 -9.18
C ILE A 92 5.36 -2.82 -10.69
N GLU A 93 6.12 -1.83 -11.15
CA GLU A 93 6.39 -1.62 -12.57
C GLU A 93 7.87 -1.29 -12.81
N VAL A 94 8.42 -1.84 -13.90
CA VAL A 94 9.73 -1.52 -14.43
C VAL A 94 9.54 -0.90 -15.80
N PHE A 95 10.06 0.30 -15.98
CA PHE A 95 10.10 0.99 -17.26
C PHE A 95 11.53 0.97 -17.82
N ASP A 96 11.68 0.50 -19.06
CA ASP A 96 12.92 0.42 -19.82
C ASP A 96 12.58 0.64 -21.31
N PRO A 97 12.66 1.89 -21.82
CA PRO A 97 13.18 3.09 -21.15
C PRO A 97 12.22 3.69 -20.11
N SER A 98 12.76 4.49 -19.18
CA SER A 98 11.98 5.36 -18.29
C SER A 98 11.08 6.29 -19.10
N PRO A 99 9.80 6.48 -18.71
CA PRO A 99 8.93 7.47 -19.33
C PRO A 99 9.23 8.88 -18.84
N ASP A 100 9.85 9.00 -17.67
CA ASP A 100 10.13 10.26 -16.97
C ASP A 100 11.62 10.58 -17.09
N ASP A 101 11.94 11.83 -17.41
CA ASP A 101 13.32 12.33 -17.34
C ASP A 101 13.70 12.81 -15.93
N ALA A 102 14.94 13.31 -15.78
CA ALA A 102 15.42 13.79 -14.49
C ALA A 102 14.61 14.97 -13.92
N GLU A 103 14.14 15.86 -14.79
CA GLU A 103 13.34 17.02 -14.38
C GLU A 103 11.93 16.58 -13.96
N ASP A 104 11.31 15.66 -14.70
CA ASP A 104 10.00 15.08 -14.36
C ASP A 104 10.01 14.38 -13.00
N LEU A 105 11.07 13.61 -12.71
CA LEU A 105 11.22 12.91 -11.43
C LEU A 105 11.39 13.87 -10.26
N GLU A 106 12.22 14.92 -10.41
CA GLU A 106 12.40 15.94 -9.37
C GLU A 106 11.11 16.76 -9.16
N ASN A 107 10.42 17.13 -10.24
CA ASN A 107 9.12 17.80 -10.16
C ASN A 107 8.06 16.93 -9.47
N THR A 108 8.07 15.63 -9.74
CA THR A 108 7.18 14.66 -9.08
C THR A 108 7.51 14.57 -7.59
N LYS A 109 8.79 14.48 -7.22
CA LYS A 109 9.22 14.49 -5.82
C LYS A 109 8.75 15.76 -5.10
N LEU A 110 8.98 16.94 -5.67
CA LEU A 110 8.58 18.23 -5.09
C LEU A 110 7.07 18.34 -4.91
N SER A 111 6.30 18.02 -5.95
CA SER A 111 4.84 18.11 -5.93
C SER A 111 4.19 17.12 -4.95
N THR A 112 4.82 15.97 -4.73
CA THR A 112 4.35 14.95 -3.79
C THR A 112 4.96 15.07 -2.39
N LYS A 113 5.84 16.06 -2.18
CA LYS A 113 6.63 16.23 -0.94
C LYS A 113 7.39 14.94 -0.58
N GLY A 114 7.95 14.29 -1.60
CA GLY A 114 8.70 13.06 -1.44
C GLY A 114 10.01 13.26 -0.70
N GLU A 115 10.38 12.25 0.07
CA GLU A 115 11.65 12.18 0.79
C GLU A 115 12.61 11.28 0.03
N ASP A 116 13.88 11.67 -0.04
CA ASP A 116 14.91 10.86 -0.67
C ASP A 116 14.99 9.48 -0.02
N LEU A 117 15.20 8.46 -0.86
CA LEU A 117 15.53 7.13 -0.34
C LEU A 117 16.87 7.17 0.40
N PRO A 118 17.08 6.27 1.38
CA PRO A 118 18.39 6.07 1.97
C PRO A 118 19.47 5.87 0.89
N GLU A 119 20.62 6.51 1.06
CA GLU A 119 21.71 6.51 0.06
C GLU A 119 22.08 5.09 -0.43
N ALA A 120 22.03 4.10 0.47
CA ALA A 120 22.31 2.69 0.16
C ALA A 120 21.35 2.07 -0.88
N LEU A 121 20.18 2.68 -1.11
CA LEU A 121 19.19 2.25 -2.10
C LEU A 121 19.39 2.93 -3.47
N GLY A 122 20.31 3.89 -3.57
CA GLY A 122 20.53 4.65 -4.80
C GLY A 122 19.49 5.75 -5.02
N PRO A 123 19.45 6.35 -6.22
CA PRO A 123 18.61 7.51 -6.49
C PRO A 123 17.13 7.10 -6.56
N GLY A 124 16.30 7.87 -5.86
CA GLY A 124 14.89 7.61 -5.71
C GLY A 124 14.27 8.41 -4.58
N PHE A 125 12.95 8.40 -4.50
CA PHE A 125 12.20 8.99 -3.40
C PHE A 125 10.98 8.15 -3.03
N ALA A 126 10.51 8.34 -1.79
CA ALA A 126 9.29 7.75 -1.28
C ALA A 126 8.31 8.86 -0.90
N ALA A 127 7.02 8.69 -1.21
CA ALA A 127 6.01 9.66 -0.83
C ALA A 127 4.62 9.04 -0.69
N ARG A 128 3.66 9.87 -0.32
CA ARG A 128 2.24 9.53 -0.31
C ARG A 128 1.46 10.48 -1.20
N ARG A 129 0.46 9.96 -1.91
CA ARG A 129 -0.50 10.77 -2.68
C ARG A 129 -1.90 10.23 -2.55
N LYS A 130 -2.90 11.09 -2.79
CA LYS A 130 -4.28 10.66 -2.95
C LYS A 130 -4.54 10.31 -4.41
N ASN A 131 -5.27 9.24 -4.67
CA ASN A 131 -5.78 8.97 -6.02
C ASN A 131 -7.10 9.72 -6.28
N ALA A 132 -7.66 9.57 -7.48
CA ALA A 132 -8.93 10.20 -7.88
C ALA A 132 -10.14 9.81 -7.00
N LYS A 133 -10.01 8.80 -6.14
CA LYS A 133 -11.04 8.31 -5.20
C LYS A 133 -10.71 8.64 -3.74
N ASP A 134 -9.76 9.55 -3.50
CA ASP A 134 -9.28 9.94 -2.17
C ASP A 134 -8.67 8.79 -1.33
N LYS A 135 -8.30 7.69 -1.99
CA LYS A 135 -7.51 6.63 -1.34
C LYS A 135 -6.06 7.04 -1.29
N THR A 136 -5.42 6.88 -0.15
CA THR A 136 -3.99 7.13 0.00
C THR A 136 -3.19 6.02 -0.67
N ILE A 137 -2.20 6.41 -1.47
CA ILE A 137 -1.22 5.54 -2.08
C ILE A 137 0.13 5.91 -1.47
N ALA A 138 0.78 4.94 -0.84
CA ALA A 138 2.19 5.01 -0.53
C ALA A 138 2.98 4.50 -1.73
N PHE A 139 4.00 5.23 -2.15
CA PHE A 139 4.76 4.84 -3.33
C PHE A 139 6.24 5.14 -3.21
N VAL A 140 7.03 4.39 -3.95
CA VAL A 140 8.48 4.53 -4.09
C VAL A 140 8.84 4.53 -5.55
N TYR A 141 9.59 5.54 -5.97
CA TYR A 141 10.19 5.64 -7.30
C TYR A 141 11.69 5.55 -7.11
N GLY A 142 12.37 4.72 -7.90
CA GLY A 142 13.81 4.73 -7.96
C GLY A 142 14.31 4.33 -9.33
N TRP A 143 15.43 4.89 -9.73
CA TRP A 143 15.90 4.84 -11.11
C TRP A 143 17.38 4.48 -11.20
N THR A 144 17.86 4.19 -12.40
CA THR A 144 19.29 4.02 -12.67
C THR A 144 19.98 5.40 -12.71
N PRO A 145 21.28 5.53 -12.37
CA PRO A 145 21.97 6.83 -12.33
C PRO A 145 21.95 7.63 -13.64
N ASP A 146 21.76 6.96 -14.77
CA ASP A 146 21.63 7.51 -16.12
C ASP A 146 20.17 7.87 -16.51
N TYR A 147 19.21 7.67 -15.59
CA TYR A 147 17.77 7.87 -15.80
C TYR A 147 17.15 6.98 -16.90
N GLU A 148 17.86 5.95 -17.39
CA GLU A 148 17.34 5.11 -18.46
C GLU A 148 16.21 4.18 -18.01
N ARG A 149 16.16 3.83 -16.71
CA ARG A 149 15.22 2.84 -16.19
C ARG A 149 14.63 3.30 -14.86
N LEU A 150 13.35 2.98 -14.66
CA LEU A 150 12.58 3.35 -13.48
C LEU A 150 11.88 2.11 -12.91
N LEU A 151 12.00 1.90 -11.59
CA LEU A 151 11.19 0.95 -10.82
C LEU A 151 10.24 1.74 -9.94
N THR A 152 8.94 1.44 -10.05
CA THR A 152 7.93 1.99 -9.17
C THR A 152 7.30 0.88 -8.33
N VAL A 153 7.01 1.21 -7.07
CA VAL A 153 6.22 0.38 -6.15
C VAL A 153 5.11 1.26 -5.60
N ASN A 154 3.85 0.88 -5.79
CA ASN A 154 2.67 1.59 -5.31
C ASN A 154 1.83 0.64 -4.46
N ILE A 155 1.51 1.04 -3.22
CA ILE A 155 0.62 0.30 -2.32
C ILE A 155 -0.52 1.23 -1.94
N ILE A 156 -1.76 0.81 -2.18
CA ILE A 156 -2.92 1.57 -1.69
C ILE A 156 -3.14 1.21 -0.23
N GLU A 157 -3.17 2.21 0.64
CA GLU A 157 -3.28 2.03 2.09
C GLU A 157 -4.67 1.47 2.46
N HIS A 158 -4.77 0.13 2.58
CA HIS A 158 -5.99 -0.59 2.96
C HIS A 158 -5.83 -1.42 4.23
N ALA A 159 -4.60 -1.79 4.60
CA ALA A 159 -4.33 -2.63 5.76
C ALA A 159 -4.29 -1.80 7.06
N PRO A 160 -5.25 -1.97 7.99
CA PRO A 160 -5.31 -1.16 9.20
C PRO A 160 -4.02 -1.28 10.04
N GLY A 161 -3.46 -0.12 10.40
CA GLY A 161 -2.28 -0.01 11.26
C GLY A 161 -0.96 -0.50 10.65
N ARG A 162 -0.92 -0.81 9.34
CA ARG A 162 0.35 -1.04 8.62
C ARG A 162 0.90 0.26 8.05
N ASP A 163 2.22 0.36 8.01
CA ASP A 163 2.90 1.44 7.31
C ASP A 163 3.20 1.02 5.86
N SER A 164 2.28 1.34 4.95
CA SER A 164 2.44 1.01 3.53
C SER A 164 3.64 1.70 2.87
N LEU A 165 4.16 2.81 3.43
CA LEU A 165 5.36 3.46 2.88
C LEU A 165 6.62 2.68 3.25
N ALA A 166 6.69 2.18 4.48
CA ALA A 166 7.74 1.27 4.90
C ALA A 166 7.69 -0.04 4.09
N ASP A 167 6.50 -0.61 3.88
CA ASP A 167 6.33 -1.82 3.07
C ASP A 167 6.74 -1.57 1.60
N ALA A 168 6.34 -0.45 0.99
CA ALA A 168 6.74 -0.10 -0.38
C ALA A 168 8.27 0.07 -0.52
N THR A 169 8.90 0.68 0.49
CA THR A 169 10.35 0.85 0.55
C THR A 169 11.07 -0.49 0.69
N GLU A 170 10.53 -1.41 1.48
CA GLU A 170 11.10 -2.74 1.67
C GLU A 170 10.96 -3.62 0.41
N PHE A 171 9.82 -3.55 -0.29
CA PHE A 171 9.69 -4.12 -1.64
C PHE A 171 10.75 -3.56 -2.58
N PHE A 172 10.89 -2.24 -2.64
CA PHE A 172 11.88 -1.60 -3.51
C PHE A 172 13.30 -2.07 -3.18
N ARG A 173 13.70 -2.08 -1.90
CA ARG A 173 15.02 -2.52 -1.46
C ARG A 173 15.37 -3.92 -1.94
N GLN A 174 14.42 -4.86 -1.83
CA GLN A 174 14.68 -6.25 -2.20
C GLN A 174 14.57 -6.48 -3.72
N LEU A 175 13.73 -5.73 -4.43
CA LEU A 175 13.51 -5.91 -5.87
C LEU A 175 14.52 -5.14 -6.74
N LYS A 176 15.03 -4.00 -6.28
CA LYS A 176 15.96 -3.16 -7.04
C LYS A 176 17.17 -3.95 -7.59
N PRO A 177 17.87 -4.79 -6.79
CA PRO A 177 18.99 -5.57 -7.31
C PRO A 177 18.63 -6.53 -8.45
N LEU A 178 17.39 -7.02 -8.45
CA LEU A 178 16.88 -7.98 -9.43
C LEU A 178 16.29 -7.30 -10.68
N LEU A 179 15.74 -6.09 -10.51
CA LEU A 179 14.95 -5.43 -11.53
C LEU A 179 15.65 -4.23 -12.17
N LEU A 180 16.54 -3.52 -11.48
CA LEU A 180 17.24 -2.34 -11.98
C LEU A 180 18.76 -2.51 -12.12
N ASP A 181 19.41 -3.20 -11.18
CA ASP A 181 20.88 -3.25 -11.14
C ASP A 181 21.49 -4.22 -12.16
N HIS A 182 20.67 -5.04 -12.80
CA HIS A 182 21.14 -5.87 -13.91
C HIS A 182 21.38 -5.01 -15.16
N PRO A 183 22.61 -4.97 -15.70
CA PRO A 183 22.91 -4.24 -16.93
C PRO A 183 22.16 -4.82 -18.12
N LYS A 184 22.00 -3.98 -19.17
CA LYS A 184 21.35 -4.35 -20.43
C LYS A 184 22.05 -5.52 -21.11
#